data_AF-A0A7C7M153-F1
#
_entry.id   AF-A0A7C7M153-F1
#
_cell.length_a   1.000
_cell.length_b   1.000
_cell.length_c   1.000
_cell.angle_alpha   90.00
_cell.angle_beta   90.00
_cell.angle_gamma   90.00
#
_symmetry.space_group_name_H-M   'P 1'
#
loop_
_entity.id
_entity.type
_entity.pdbx_description
1 polymer ?
#
loop_
_entity_poly.entity_id
_entity_poly.type
_entity_poly.pdbx_seq_one_letter_code
_entity_poly.pdbx_strand_id
1 'polypeptide(L)'
;MASERLDRIRLSGDVPNHVAIIMDGNGRWAKQRGLPRQLGHREGMKSVRETIEGATEAGIKIMTLFAFSTENWNRPQKEVASLMS
;
A
#
# COMPACT_ATOMS: atom_id res chain seq x y z
N MET A 1 -17.22 13.38 -5.11
CA MET A 1 -16.07 12.90 -5.91
C MET A 1 -14.81 12.85 -5.04
N ALA A 2 -13.76 12.12 -5.43
CA ALA A 2 -12.53 12.00 -4.61
C ALA A 2 -11.92 13.38 -4.26
N SER A 3 -11.96 14.32 -5.21
CA SER A 3 -11.56 15.73 -5.02
C SER A 3 -12.23 16.40 -3.82
N GLU A 4 -13.56 16.35 -3.71
CA GLU A 4 -14.29 16.99 -2.61
C GLU A 4 -13.87 16.47 -1.22
N ARG A 5 -13.47 15.20 -1.11
CA ARG A 5 -13.01 14.63 0.17
C ARG A 5 -11.62 15.13 0.52
N LEU A 6 -10.72 15.22 -0.46
CA LEU A 6 -9.35 15.70 -0.29
C LEU A 6 -9.32 17.20 -0.01
N ASP A 7 -10.18 17.97 -0.69
CA ASP A 7 -10.34 19.41 -0.46
C ASP A 7 -10.78 19.69 0.97
N ARG A 8 -11.73 18.91 1.50
CA ARG A 8 -12.14 19.01 2.91
C ARG A 8 -11.01 18.70 3.89
N ILE A 9 -10.17 17.69 3.61
CA ILE A 9 -9.02 17.32 4.46
C ILE A 9 -7.98 18.46 4.47
N ARG A 10 -7.71 19.05 3.31
CA ARG A 10 -6.83 20.22 3.20
C ARG A 10 -7.38 21.43 3.95
N LEU A 11 -8.67 21.73 3.77
CA LEU A 11 -9.34 22.89 4.38
C LEU A 11 -9.49 22.76 5.89
N SER A 12 -9.57 21.54 6.44
CA SER A 12 -9.58 21.34 7.89
C SER A 12 -8.23 21.62 8.56
N GLY A 13 -7.14 21.71 7.80
CA GLY A 13 -5.79 22.04 8.32
C GLY A 13 -5.06 20.89 9.03
N ASP A 14 -5.77 19.85 9.46
CA ASP A 14 -5.21 18.69 10.18
C ASP A 14 -4.57 17.63 9.25
N VAL A 15 -3.77 18.05 8.27
CA VAL A 15 -3.04 17.12 7.41
C VAL A 15 -1.76 16.67 8.13
N PRO A 16 -1.57 15.37 8.40
CA PRO A 16 -0.36 14.89 9.03
C PRO A 16 0.86 15.13 8.11
N ASN A 17 1.96 15.60 8.70
CA ASN A 17 3.22 15.75 7.96
C ASN A 17 3.81 14.39 7.54
N HIS A 18 3.56 13.32 8.31
CA HIS A 18 4.12 11.99 8.07
C HIS A 18 3.08 10.89 8.36
N VAL A 19 2.91 9.97 7.41
CA VAL A 19 2.10 8.76 7.56
C VAL A 19 2.96 7.51 7.30
N ALA A 20 2.81 6.49 8.14
CA ALA A 20 3.41 5.17 7.93
C ALA A 20 2.31 4.14 7.66
N ILE A 21 2.52 3.27 6.67
CA ILE A 21 1.53 2.28 6.21
C ILE A 21 2.14 0.89 6.21
N ILE A 22 1.45 -0.05 6.84
CA ILE A 22 1.72 -1.48 6.71
C ILE A 22 0.81 -2.04 5.62
N MET A 23 1.40 -2.46 4.50
CA MET A 23 0.68 -2.89 3.30
C MET A 23 0.31 -4.38 3.37
N ASP A 24 -0.43 -4.76 4.40
CA ASP A 24 -0.84 -6.14 4.65
C ASP A 24 -2.14 -6.49 3.91
N GLY A 25 -2.36 -7.79 3.67
CA GLY A 25 -3.62 -8.32 3.14
C GLY A 25 -3.54 -8.90 1.72
N ASN A 26 -2.49 -8.60 0.96
CA ASN A 26 -2.32 -9.02 -0.44
C ASN A 26 -2.57 -10.54 -0.65
N GLY A 27 -1.95 -11.37 0.19
CA GLY A 27 -2.13 -12.82 0.11
C GLY A 27 -3.54 -13.31 0.51
N ARG A 28 -4.20 -12.64 1.47
CA ARG A 28 -5.59 -12.94 1.86
C ARG A 28 -6.56 -12.53 0.77
N TRP A 29 -6.34 -11.37 0.16
CA TRP A 29 -7.12 -10.86 -0.96
C TRP A 29 -7.11 -11.83 -2.16
N ALA A 30 -5.93 -12.38 -2.50
CA ALA A 30 -5.79 -13.37 -3.57
C ALA A 30 -6.51 -14.69 -3.22
N LYS A 31 -6.31 -15.19 -1.98
CA LYS A 31 -6.93 -16.43 -1.51
C LYS A 31 -8.46 -16.38 -1.56
N GLN A 32 -9.07 -15.26 -1.14
CA GLN A 32 -10.52 -15.07 -1.17
C GLN A 32 -11.11 -15.11 -2.60
N ARG A 33 -10.27 -14.91 -3.62
CA ARG A 33 -10.65 -14.90 -5.04
C ARG A 33 -10.21 -16.16 -5.79
N GLY A 34 -9.65 -17.14 -5.09
CA GLY A 34 -9.09 -18.34 -5.73
C GLY A 34 -7.86 -18.06 -6.60
N LEU A 35 -7.17 -16.95 -6.38
CA LEU A 35 -6.03 -16.50 -7.18
C LEU A 35 -4.69 -16.87 -6.53
N PRO A 36 -3.61 -17.04 -7.34
CA PRO A 36 -2.25 -17.14 -6.83
C PRO A 36 -1.84 -15.90 -6.01
N ARG A 37 -1.03 -16.10 -4.96
CA ARG A 37 -0.57 -15.01 -4.06
C ARG A 37 0.13 -13.87 -4.82
N GLN A 38 0.87 -14.18 -5.87
CA GLN A 38 1.58 -13.20 -6.70
C GLN A 38 0.63 -12.17 -7.34
N LEU A 39 -0.60 -12.58 -7.69
CA LEU A 39 -1.60 -11.64 -8.20
C LEU A 39 -2.07 -10.67 -7.11
N GLY A 40 -2.17 -11.13 -5.87
CA GLY A 40 -2.44 -10.25 -4.74
C GLY A 40 -1.35 -9.19 -4.53
N HIS A 41 -0.08 -9.56 -4.71
CA HIS A 41 1.02 -8.60 -4.67
C HIS A 41 0.96 -7.58 -5.81
N ARG A 42 0.63 -8.03 -7.03
CA ARG A 42 0.44 -7.13 -8.19
C ARG A 42 -0.71 -6.14 -7.98
N GLU A 43 -1.83 -6.58 -7.42
CA GLU A 43 -2.93 -5.67 -7.07
C GLU A 43 -2.54 -4.73 -5.92
N GLY A 44 -1.79 -5.22 -4.94
CA GLY A 44 -1.21 -4.39 -3.88
C GLY A 44 -0.39 -3.22 -4.45
N MET A 45 0.39 -3.43 -5.51
CA MET A 45 1.14 -2.35 -6.17
C MET A 45 0.24 -1.24 -6.75
N LYS A 46 -0.95 -1.59 -7.25
CA LYS A 46 -1.92 -0.58 -7.73
C LYS A 46 -2.47 0.23 -6.56
N SER A 47 -2.88 -0.45 -5.49
CA SER A 47 -3.38 0.22 -4.27
C SER A 47 -2.33 1.15 -3.65
N VAL A 48 -1.06 0.76 -3.68
CA VAL A 48 0.05 1.62 -3.23
C VAL A 48 0.16 2.87 -4.08
N ARG A 49 0.11 2.72 -5.41
CA ARG A 49 0.16 3.88 -6.32
C ARG A 49 -0.98 4.86 -6.04
N GLU A 50 -2.22 4.37 -5.99
CA GLU A 50 -3.40 5.19 -5.70
C GLU A 50 -3.30 5.87 -4.33
N THR A 51 -2.75 5.17 -3.33
CA THR A 51 -2.51 5.74 -2.00
C THR A 51 -1.49 6.86 -2.04
N ILE A 52 -0.40 6.69 -2.82
CA ILE A 52 0.65 7.70 -2.93
C ILE A 52 0.12 8.95 -3.64
N GLU A 53 -0.61 8.76 -4.74
CA GLU A 53 -1.24 9.84 -5.50
C GLU A 53 -2.22 10.61 -4.60
N GLY A 54 -3.12 9.90 -3.91
CA GLY A 54 -4.07 10.52 -2.98
C GLY A 54 -3.41 11.22 -1.79
N ALA A 55 -2.30 10.70 -1.26
CA ALA A 55 -1.55 11.34 -0.17
C ALA A 55 -0.84 12.62 -0.63
N THR A 56 -0.30 12.61 -1.86
CA THR A 56 0.29 13.79 -2.50
C THR A 56 -0.78 14.86 -2.71
N GLU A 57 -1.94 14.45 -3.23
CA GLU A 57 -3.12 15.32 -3.34
C GLU A 57 -3.68 15.71 -1.97
N ALA A 58 -3.49 14.98 -0.89
CA ALA A 58 -3.92 15.43 0.44
C ALA A 58 -2.96 16.47 1.03
N GLY A 59 -1.72 16.58 0.54
CA GLY A 59 -0.68 17.44 1.10
C GLY A 59 0.19 16.76 2.16
N ILE A 60 0.17 15.43 2.25
CA ILE A 60 1.07 14.67 3.13
C ILE A 60 2.50 14.76 2.57
N LYS A 61 3.46 15.14 3.43
CA LYS A 61 4.84 15.42 3.00
C LYS A 61 5.74 14.20 3.02
N ILE A 62 5.52 13.30 3.98
CA ILE A 62 6.37 12.13 4.21
C ILE A 62 5.47 10.89 4.28
N MET A 63 5.88 9.83 3.58
CA MET A 63 5.18 8.56 3.60
C MET A 63 6.17 7.40 3.71
N THR A 64 5.95 6.55 4.70
CA THR A 64 6.75 5.35 4.93
C THR A 64 5.90 4.13 4.65
N LEU A 65 6.37 3.26 3.76
CA LEU A 65 5.66 2.05 3.37
C LEU A 65 6.44 0.83 3.87
N PHE A 66 5.77 -0.06 4.61
CA PHE A 66 6.39 -1.30 5.04
C PHE A 66 6.24 -2.37 3.96
N ALA A 67 7.23 -2.42 3.06
CA ALA A 67 7.20 -3.29 1.88
C ALA A 67 7.67 -4.72 2.18
N PHE A 68 8.67 -4.89 3.06
CA PHE A 68 9.27 -6.18 3.36
C PHE A 68 9.91 -6.17 4.75
N SER A 69 9.70 -7.23 5.53
CA SER A 69 10.28 -7.39 6.87
C SER A 69 11.39 -8.44 6.91
N THR A 70 12.23 -8.41 7.95
CA THR A 70 13.23 -9.45 8.22
C THR A 70 12.62 -10.84 8.35
N GLU A 71 11.40 -10.94 8.89
CA GLU A 71 10.68 -12.21 9.05
C GLU A 71 10.15 -12.75 7.71
N ASN A 72 10.06 -11.90 6.67
CA ASN A 72 9.61 -12.34 5.35
C ASN A 72 10.65 -13.23 4.64
N TRP A 73 11.91 -13.23 5.11
CA TRP A 73 12.93 -14.20 4.67
C TRP A 73 12.58 -15.65 5.03
N ASN A 74 11.72 -15.87 6.03
CA ASN A 74 11.28 -17.22 6.43
C ASN A 74 10.19 -17.80 5.50
N ARG A 75 9.75 -17.06 4.47
CA ARG A 75 8.76 -17.52 3.49
C ARG A 75 9.39 -18.45 2.45
N PRO A 76 8.61 -19.26 1.71
CA PRO A 76 9.13 -20.11 0.65
C PRO A 76 9.98 -19.32 -0.36
N GLN A 77 11.16 -19.83 -0.74
CA GLN A 77 12.11 -19.14 -1.64
C GLN A 77 11.46 -18.64 -2.94
N LYS A 78 10.52 -19.39 -3.52
CA LYS A 78 9.80 -18.98 -4.73
C LYS A 78 8.94 -17.72 -4.51
N GLU A 79 8.38 -17.53 -3.31
CA GLU A 79 7.64 -16.31 -2.96
C GLU A 79 8.60 -15.14 -2.77
N VAL A 80 9.73 -15.35 -2.09
CA VAL A 80 10.75 -14.31 -1.89
C VAL A 80 11.34 -13.83 -3.21
N ALA A 81 11.70 -14.76 -4.11
CA ALA A 81 12.24 -14.43 -5.43
C ALA A 81 11.27 -13.57 -6.24
N SER A 82 9.96 -13.87 -6.17
CA SER A 82 8.92 -13.10 -6.85
C SER A 82 8.70 -11.69 -6.26
N LEU A 83 9.15 -11.42 -5.03
CA LEU A 83 9.05 -10.10 -4.41
C LEU A 83 10.25 -9.20 -4.73
N MET A 84 11.38 -9.80 -5.12
CA MET A 84 12.64 -9.10 -5.41
C MET A 84 12.87 -8.88 -6.92
N SER A 85 12.01 -9.43 -7.77
CA SER A 85 12.04 -9.34 -9.24
C SER A 85 11.05 -8.30 -9.76
#